data_AF-A0A6G2QAQ7-F1
#
_entry.id   AF-A0A6G2QAQ7-F1
#
_cell.length_a   1.000
_cell.length_b   1.000
_cell.length_c   1.000
_cell.angle_alpha   90.00
_cell.angle_beta   90.00
_cell.angle_gamma   90.00
#
_symmetry.space_group_name_H-M   'P 1'
#
loop_
_entity.id
_entity.type
_entity.pdbx_description
1 polymer ?
#
loop_
_entity_poly.entity_id
_entity_poly.type
_entity_poly.pdbx_seq_one_letter_code
_entity_poly.pdbx_strand_id
1 'polypeptide(L)'
;MTQDEAVIGCTGKMLIGTRGSAGPGEVLVRVRGGSETFLAWSEDPLPPGATVLVIESRGCREVGVIEWADPLDALGGDAVDAC
;
A
#
# COMPACT_ATOMS: atom_id res chain seq x y z
N MET A 1 19.42 4.84 10.06
CA MET A 1 18.85 5.17 8.73
C MET A 1 17.46 5.72 8.97
N THR A 2 17.07 6.80 8.30
CA THR A 2 15.79 7.49 8.56
C THR A 2 14.63 6.61 8.08
N GLN A 3 13.66 6.34 8.96
CA GLN A 3 12.42 5.64 8.63
C GLN A 3 11.40 6.65 8.12
N ASP A 4 10.61 6.27 7.10
CA ASP A 4 9.55 7.10 6.56
C ASP A 4 8.26 6.91 7.36
N GLU A 5 8.26 7.23 8.66
CA GLU A 5 7.13 6.93 9.58
C GLU A 5 5.77 7.47 9.09
N ALA A 6 5.77 8.59 8.37
CA ALA A 6 4.56 9.20 7.80
C ALA A 6 3.80 8.30 6.80
N VAL A 7 4.43 7.24 6.28
CA VAL A 7 3.80 6.31 5.34
C VAL A 7 3.01 5.20 6.05
N ILE A 8 3.28 4.96 7.33
CA ILE A 8 2.60 3.92 8.11
C ILE A 8 1.14 4.31 8.31
N GLY A 9 0.23 3.40 8.01
CA GLY A 9 -1.21 3.64 8.03
C GLY A 9 -1.78 4.24 6.74
N CYS A 10 -0.94 4.60 5.77
CA CYS A 10 -1.41 5.03 4.45
C CYS A 10 -1.79 3.83 3.59
N THR A 11 -2.81 4.00 2.76
CA THR A 11 -3.18 3.03 1.73
C THR A 11 -2.49 3.32 0.40
N GLY A 12 -2.30 2.28 -0.41
CA GLY A 12 -1.66 2.38 -1.71
C GLY A 12 -2.20 1.37 -2.72
N LYS A 13 -1.65 1.44 -3.93
CA LYS A 13 -1.91 0.51 -5.02
C LYS A 13 -0.61 -0.14 -5.48
N MET A 14 -0.63 -1.47 -5.60
CA MET A 14 0.50 -2.22 -6.15
C MET A 14 0.70 -1.85 -7.63
N LEU A 15 1.88 -1.35 -7.99
CA LEU A 15 2.29 -1.15 -9.38
C LEU A 15 2.93 -2.42 -9.95
N ILE A 16 3.78 -3.07 -9.17
CA ILE A 16 4.42 -4.35 -9.48
C ILE A 16 4.08 -5.31 -8.35
N GLY A 17 3.55 -6.48 -8.69
CA GLY A 17 3.15 -7.46 -7.68
C GLY A 17 4.33 -7.95 -6.82
N THR A 18 4.06 -8.20 -5.55
CA THR A 18 5.03 -8.87 -4.67
C THR A 18 5.08 -10.36 -4.98
N ARG A 19 6.14 -11.02 -4.54
CA ARG A 19 6.29 -12.49 -4.62
C ARG A 19 6.24 -13.11 -3.22
N GLY A 20 5.47 -12.50 -2.31
CA GLY A 20 5.51 -12.81 -0.88
C GLY A 20 6.92 -12.66 -0.31
N SER A 21 7.31 -13.58 0.57
CA SER A 21 8.67 -13.64 1.13
C SER A 21 9.79 -13.85 0.09
N ALA A 22 9.47 -14.28 -1.13
CA ALA A 22 10.46 -14.51 -2.19
C ALA A 22 10.91 -13.22 -2.90
N GLY A 23 10.26 -12.08 -2.68
CA GLY A 23 10.80 -10.80 -3.12
C GLY A 23 9.79 -9.66 -3.23
N PRO A 24 10.31 -8.42 -3.29
CA PRO A 24 9.47 -7.24 -3.21
C PRO A 24 8.76 -6.94 -4.54
N GLY A 25 7.68 -6.20 -4.42
CA GLY A 25 7.02 -5.48 -5.49
C GLY A 25 7.27 -3.97 -5.38
N GLU A 26 6.41 -3.19 -6.03
CA GLU A 26 6.41 -1.73 -5.95
C GLU A 26 5.00 -1.24 -5.67
N VAL A 27 4.86 -0.31 -4.73
CA VAL A 27 3.58 0.28 -4.32
C VAL A 27 3.61 1.79 -4.51
N LEU A 28 2.51 2.35 -5.03
CA LEU A 28 2.25 3.78 -5.04
C LEU A 28 1.38 4.14 -3.84
N VAL A 29 1.92 4.88 -2.88
CA VAL A 29 1.25 5.25 -1.63
C VAL A 29 0.86 6.71 -1.64
N ARG A 30 -0.37 7.03 -1.22
CA ARG A 30 -0.79 8.41 -0.99
C ARG A 30 -0.27 8.87 0.37
N VAL A 31 0.64 9.83 0.38
CA VAL A 31 1.32 10.30 1.59
C VAL A 31 1.72 11.77 1.44
N ARG A 32 1.71 12.54 2.55
CA ARG A 32 2.15 13.96 2.60
C ARG A 32 1.48 14.87 1.53
N GLY A 33 0.23 14.59 1.19
CA GLY A 33 -0.52 15.35 0.17
C GLY A 33 -0.18 15.02 -1.28
N GLY A 34 0.67 14.02 -1.52
CA GLY A 34 1.04 13.55 -2.86
C GLY A 34 0.97 12.02 -2.97
N SER A 35 1.68 11.48 -3.95
CA SER A 35 1.90 10.03 -4.07
C SER A 35 3.37 9.75 -4.29
N GLU A 36 3.87 8.72 -3.62
CA GLU A 36 5.27 8.31 -3.70
C GLU A 36 5.34 6.79 -3.91
N THR A 37 6.37 6.35 -4.63
CA THR A 37 6.62 4.92 -4.85
C THR A 37 7.59 4.37 -3.81
N PHE A 38 7.30 3.16 -3.33
CA PHE A 38 8.11 2.42 -2.36
C PHE A 38 8.27 0.96 -2.80
N LEU A 39 9.37 0.34 -2.38
CA LEU A 39 9.54 -1.11 -2.48
C LEU A 39 8.65 -1.79 -1.44
N ALA A 40 7.80 -2.70 -1.90
CA ALA A 40 6.76 -3.31 -1.08
C ALA A 40 7.11 -4.76 -0.73
N TRP A 41 7.14 -5.08 0.56
CA TRP A 41 7.25 -6.43 1.08
C TRP A 41 5.91 -6.88 1.65
N SER A 42 5.54 -8.13 1.40
CA SER A 42 4.36 -8.76 1.97
C SER A 42 4.64 -10.22 2.28
N GLU A 43 3.89 -10.80 3.22
CA GLU A 43 3.99 -12.23 3.54
C GLU A 43 3.46 -13.07 2.38
N ASP A 44 2.24 -12.73 1.92
CA ASP A 44 1.57 -13.36 0.78
C ASP A 44 1.83 -12.60 -0.53
N PRO A 45 1.87 -13.28 -1.69
CA PRO A 45 1.96 -12.60 -3.00
C PRO A 45 0.76 -11.70 -3.27
N LEU A 46 1.02 -10.44 -3.61
CA LEU A 46 0.00 -9.45 -3.94
C LEU A 46 0.10 -9.09 -5.42
N PRO A 47 -1.00 -9.18 -6.20
CA PRO A 47 -0.97 -8.86 -7.64
C PRO A 47 -0.89 -7.34 -7.89
N PRO A 48 -0.45 -6.92 -9.09
CA PRO A 48 -0.61 -5.53 -9.53
C PRO A 48 -2.08 -5.07 -9.43
N GLY A 49 -2.29 -3.81 -9.01
CA GLY A 49 -3.61 -3.22 -8.81
C GLY A 49 -4.26 -3.53 -7.46
N ALA A 50 -3.71 -4.44 -6.66
CA ALA A 50 -4.18 -4.70 -5.31
C ALA A 50 -4.14 -3.43 -4.45
N THR A 51 -5.21 -3.20 -3.67
CA THR A 51 -5.22 -2.18 -2.63
C THR A 51 -4.49 -2.74 -1.41
N VAL A 52 -3.60 -1.93 -0.84
CA VAL A 52 -2.76 -2.37 0.29
C VAL A 52 -2.71 -1.31 1.37
N LEU A 53 -2.46 -1.76 2.61
CA LEU A 53 -2.20 -0.92 3.76
C LEU A 53 -0.73 -1.05 4.16
N VAL A 54 -0.06 0.07 4.36
CA VAL A 54 1.31 0.08 4.88
C VAL A 54 1.30 -0.10 6.40
N ILE A 55 1.92 -1.17 6.89
CA ILE A 55 1.94 -1.54 8.31
C ILE A 55 3.27 -1.24 9.00
N GLU A 56 4.36 -1.11 8.23
CA GLU A 56 5.67 -0.75 8.76
C GLU A 56 6.52 -0.02 7.72
N SER A 57 7.45 0.83 8.18
CA SER A 57 8.55 1.36 7.38
C SER A 57 9.81 0.57 7.71
N ARG A 58 10.43 -0.03 6.69
CA ARG A 58 11.65 -0.85 6.83
C ARG A 58 12.93 -0.04 6.61
N GLY A 59 12.79 1.26 6.32
CA GLY A 59 13.89 2.16 5.92
C GLY A 59 14.22 2.03 4.43
N CYS A 60 15.13 2.87 3.91
CA CYS A 60 15.61 2.81 2.52
C CYS A 60 14.49 2.82 1.44
N ARG A 61 13.35 3.46 1.73
CA ARG A 61 12.14 3.45 0.88
C ARG A 61 11.51 2.07 0.69
N GLU A 62 11.68 1.18 1.67
CA GLU A 62 11.01 -0.10 1.76
C GLU A 62 9.90 -0.05 2.81
N VAL A 63 8.77 -0.68 2.49
CA VAL A 63 7.60 -0.75 3.35
C VAL A 63 7.08 -2.17 3.45
N GLY A 64 6.54 -2.53 4.60
CA GLY A 64 5.74 -3.73 4.77
C GLY A 64 4.28 -3.42 4.49
N VAL A 65 3.64 -4.24 3.67
CA VAL A 65 2.24 -4.06 3.25
C VAL A 65 1.45 -5.35 3.40
N ILE A 66 0.16 -5.18 3.66
CA ILE A 66 -0.84 -6.25 3.62
C ILE A 66 -1.95 -5.88 2.63
N GLU A 67 -2.67 -6.88 2.12
CA GLU A 67 -3.90 -6.62 1.38
C GLU A 67 -4.86 -5.81 2.25
N TRP A 68 -5.47 -4.79 1.66
CA TRP A 68 -6.45 -3.94 2.32
C TRP A 68 -7.79 -4.03 1.62
N ALA A 69 -8.78 -4.52 2.36
CA ALA A 69 -10.20 -4.39 2.03
C ALA A 69 -10.77 -3.23 2.84
N ASP A 70 -11.31 -2.21 2.17
CA ASP A 70 -11.91 -1.08 2.88
C ASP A 70 -13.18 -1.56 3.60
N PRO A 71 -13.29 -1.40 4.94
CA PRO A 71 -14.49 -1.80 5.66
C PRO A 71 -15.76 -1.07 5.18
N LEU A 72 -15.61 0.09 4.53
CA LEU A 72 -16.72 0.83 3.95
C LEU A 72 -17.22 0.22 2.63
N ASP A 73 -16.39 -0.54 1.90
CA ASP A 73 -16.82 -1.25 0.69
C ASP A 73 -17.96 -2.23 1.03
N ALA A 74 -17.89 -2.87 2.20
CA ALA A 74 -18.91 -3.79 2.69
C ALA A 74 -20.23 -3.10 3.08
N LEU A 75 -20.20 -1.79 3.36
CA LEU A 75 -21.38 -1.00 3.71
C LEU A 75 -22.12 -0.47 2.47
N GLY A 76 -21.66 -0.81 1.26
CA GLY A 76 -22.34 -0.45 0.02
C GLY A 76 -22.32 1.04 -0.26
N GLY A 77 -21.15 1.68 -0.08
CA GLY A 77 -20.96 3.10 -0.37
C GLY A 77 -21.35 3.41 -1.80
N ASP A 78 -22.57 3.89 -1.98
CA ASP A 78 -23.03 4.55 -3.20
C ASP A 78 -22.02 5.67 -3.43
N ALA A 79 -21.20 5.52 -4.48
CA ALA A 79 -20.23 6.53 -4.85
C ALA A 79 -21.04 7.80 -5.06
N VAL A 80 -20.92 8.75 -4.14
CA VAL A 80 -21.45 10.10 -4.33
C VAL A 80 -20.72 10.66 -5.54
N ASP A 81 -21.37 10.55 -6.70
CA ASP A 81 -20.97 11.14 -7.95
C ASP A 81 -20.95 12.66 -7.73
N ALA A 82 -19.78 13.16 -7.34
CA ALA A 82 -19.56 14.59 -7.19
C ALA A 82 -19.39 15.16 -8.61
N CYS A 83 -20.47 15.80 -9.09
CA CYS A 83 -20.56 16.54 -10.34
C CYS A 83 -19.36 17.46 -10.62
#